data_AF-A0A523SME0-F1
#
_entry.id   AF-A0A523SME0-F1
#
_cell.length_a   1.000
_cell.length_b   1.000
_cell.length_c   1.000
_cell.angle_alpha   90.00
_cell.angle_beta   90.00
_cell.angle_gamma   90.00
#
_symmetry.space_group_name_H-M   'P 1'
#
loop_
_entity.id
_entity.type
_entity.pdbx_description
1 polymer ?
#
loop_
_entity_poly.entity_id
_entity_poly.type
_entity_poly.pdbx_seq_one_letter_code
_entity_poly.pdbx_strand_id
1 'polypeptide(L)'
;MTIKEETLREINDFILKEDNPLVNGLLKIIEKYGGVDEINRKAREARKLENLMARLRAKNSPFVKDLEWLIEQRDKDAFISIPDYRKKILGEKADSMKFDESFAVTLEISACNFFPWLIEEAKKVIAQQDLMPSRFIRVRFMKEQVEDDEILAFAAAMQIIGASYVETLDTKGTMPGPDGLPINVHLGGPETITGYFGGVGVPNEYALKWVDEFLHYYTKYGIRQVLNVNLGSVMLGYWLYKLGIDIEFKISVFLGNDNPYACFWTLMTAKLFSRDDGTSPLIGFNLSNSVNNETIELSAYIRKAFDFDDIIRIEHHIVETCKSIVRQPYDRLNELLEIAGHVKNISAKHEGGLPEIEATREHPSDILEYFIAKKDILAQGLMSKLTINYLDKHDSVNRTA
;
A
#
# COMPACT_ATOMS: atom_id res chain seq x y z
N MET A 1 -1.25 35.10 6.85
CA MET A 1 -1.90 34.90 5.54
C MET A 1 -3.18 34.13 5.80
N THR A 2 -4.33 34.58 5.27
CA THR A 2 -5.64 33.96 5.53
C THR A 2 -6.31 33.63 4.20
N ILE A 3 -6.81 32.41 4.05
CA ILE A 3 -7.69 32.02 2.93
C ILE A 3 -9.10 32.54 3.26
N LYS A 4 -9.72 33.28 2.34
CA LYS A 4 -11.07 33.84 2.57
C LYS A 4 -12.10 32.72 2.54
N GLU A 5 -13.10 32.80 3.42
CA GLU A 5 -14.22 31.86 3.42
C GLU A 5 -14.95 31.81 2.07
N GLU A 6 -15.06 32.95 1.39
CA GLU A 6 -15.70 33.05 0.08
C GLU A 6 -14.98 32.20 -0.98
N THR A 7 -13.66 32.10 -0.92
CA THR A 7 -12.89 31.21 -1.82
C THR A 7 -13.21 29.73 -1.57
N LEU A 8 -13.50 29.34 -0.32
CA LEU A 8 -13.96 27.97 -0.03
C LEU A 8 -15.39 27.73 -0.52
N ARG A 9 -16.25 28.75 -0.45
CA ARG A 9 -17.61 28.68 -1.01
C ARG A 9 -17.58 28.52 -2.53
N GLU A 10 -16.74 29.26 -3.24
CA GLU A 10 -16.57 29.13 -4.69
C GLU A 10 -16.17 27.71 -5.12
N ILE A 11 -15.31 27.03 -4.34
CA ILE A 11 -14.93 25.63 -4.60
C ILE A 11 -16.14 24.71 -4.41
N ASN A 12 -16.89 24.88 -3.32
CA ASN A 12 -18.11 24.09 -3.07
C ASN A 12 -19.15 24.32 -4.17
N ASP A 13 -19.40 25.58 -4.54
CA ASP A 13 -20.34 25.95 -5.58
C ASP A 13 -19.96 25.30 -6.91
N PHE A 14 -18.67 25.28 -7.27
CA PHE A 14 -18.19 24.57 -8.46
C PHE A 14 -18.49 23.07 -8.41
N ILE A 15 -18.18 22.40 -7.29
CA ILE A 15 -18.41 20.95 -7.11
C ILE A 15 -19.91 20.64 -7.19
N LEU A 16 -20.76 21.49 -6.62
CA LEU A 16 -22.21 21.27 -6.52
C LEU A 16 -23.01 21.71 -7.77
N LYS A 17 -22.37 22.25 -8.81
CA LYS A 17 -23.05 22.58 -10.07
C LYS A 17 -23.74 21.35 -10.67
N GLU A 18 -25.03 21.48 -10.97
CA GLU A 18 -25.84 20.39 -11.54
C GLU A 18 -25.26 19.84 -12.86
N ASP A 19 -24.64 20.69 -13.67
CA ASP A 19 -24.07 20.34 -14.96
C ASP A 19 -22.55 20.06 -14.90
N ASN A 20 -21.96 19.90 -13.72
CA ASN A 20 -20.51 19.66 -13.58
C ASN A 20 -20.10 18.30 -14.19
N PRO A 21 -19.36 18.26 -15.32
CA PRO A 21 -19.01 17.00 -15.96
C PRO A 21 -18.04 16.15 -15.14
N LEU A 22 -17.22 16.75 -14.26
CA LEU A 22 -16.27 16.02 -13.41
C LEU A 22 -16.99 15.21 -12.33
N VAL A 23 -17.98 15.82 -11.69
CA VAL A 23 -18.76 15.18 -10.63
C VAL A 23 -19.80 14.22 -11.23
N ASN A 24 -20.49 14.64 -12.29
CA ASN A 24 -21.49 13.80 -12.94
C ASN A 24 -20.89 12.53 -13.56
N GLY A 25 -19.65 12.59 -14.06
CA GLY A 25 -18.91 11.41 -14.51
C GLY A 25 -18.70 10.38 -13.39
N LEU A 26 -18.30 10.85 -12.20
CA LEU A 26 -18.14 10.02 -11.00
C LEU A 26 -19.47 9.42 -10.54
N LEU A 27 -20.52 10.24 -10.40
CA LEU A 27 -21.83 9.79 -9.92
C LEU A 27 -22.46 8.71 -10.82
N LYS A 28 -22.29 8.81 -12.14
CA LYS A 28 -22.74 7.79 -13.09
C LYS A 28 -22.09 6.42 -12.83
N ILE A 29 -20.83 6.39 -12.45
CA ILE A 29 -20.13 5.15 -12.13
C ILE A 29 -20.65 4.60 -10.79
N ILE A 30 -20.82 5.44 -9.77
CA ILE A 30 -21.40 5.03 -8.48
C ILE A 30 -22.78 4.39 -8.69
N GLU A 31 -23.63 5.01 -9.52
CA GLU A 31 -24.97 4.49 -9.82
C GLU A 31 -24.93 3.16 -10.59
N LYS A 32 -23.97 2.99 -11.51
CA LYS A 32 -23.72 1.70 -12.18
C LYS A 32 -23.50 0.54 -11.20
N TYR A 33 -22.95 0.81 -10.00
CA TYR A 33 -22.73 -0.20 -8.95
C TYR A 33 -23.89 -0.33 -7.94
N GLY A 34 -24.93 0.50 -8.07
CA GLY A 34 -26.15 0.47 -7.25
C GLY A 34 -26.19 1.51 -6.13
N GLY A 35 -25.34 2.54 -6.18
CA GLY A 35 -25.28 3.58 -5.15
C GLY A 35 -24.40 3.22 -3.95
N VAL A 36 -24.17 4.20 -3.08
CA VAL A 36 -23.19 4.15 -1.98
C VAL A 36 -23.48 3.01 -1.00
N ASP A 37 -24.72 2.87 -0.53
CA ASP A 37 -25.09 1.85 0.46
C ASP A 37 -24.90 0.43 -0.08
N GLU A 38 -25.29 0.19 -1.34
CA GLU A 38 -25.16 -1.11 -1.98
C GLU A 38 -23.70 -1.46 -2.26
N ILE A 39 -22.89 -0.47 -2.66
CA ILE A 39 -21.44 -0.63 -2.85
C ILE A 39 -20.80 -1.11 -1.54
N ASN A 40 -21.03 -0.39 -0.44
CA ASN A 40 -20.43 -0.73 0.85
C ASN A 40 -20.97 -2.07 1.39
N ARG A 41 -22.26 -2.37 1.18
CA ARG A 41 -22.86 -3.65 1.57
C ARG A 41 -22.21 -4.83 0.84
N LYS A 42 -22.07 -4.73 -0.49
CA LYS A 42 -21.40 -5.75 -1.32
C LYS A 42 -19.96 -5.96 -0.89
N ALA A 43 -19.22 -4.87 -0.66
CA ALA A 43 -17.82 -4.94 -0.24
C ALA A 43 -17.65 -5.63 1.12
N ARG A 44 -18.47 -5.29 2.12
CA ARG A 44 -18.46 -5.95 3.43
C ARG A 44 -18.75 -7.44 3.31
N GLU A 45 -19.73 -7.83 2.49
CA GLU A 45 -20.07 -9.23 2.27
C GLU A 45 -18.94 -10.00 1.56
N ALA A 46 -18.37 -9.41 0.51
CA ALA A 46 -17.29 -10.01 -0.28
C ALA A 46 -16.02 -10.25 0.54
N ARG A 47 -15.77 -9.43 1.57
CA ARG A 47 -14.58 -9.50 2.42
C ARG A 47 -14.66 -10.55 3.52
N LYS A 48 -15.85 -11.05 3.90
CA LYS A 48 -15.98 -12.03 4.99
C LYS A 48 -15.11 -13.26 4.73
N LEU A 49 -14.30 -13.65 5.73
CA LEU A 49 -13.37 -14.78 5.61
C LEU A 49 -14.09 -16.07 5.18
N GLU A 50 -15.28 -16.33 5.70
CA GLU A 50 -16.09 -17.49 5.38
C GLU A 50 -16.46 -17.52 3.89
N ASN A 51 -16.81 -16.36 3.33
CA ASN A 51 -17.16 -16.21 1.92
C ASN A 51 -15.93 -16.34 1.01
N LEU A 52 -14.79 -15.77 1.40
CA LEU A 52 -13.52 -15.93 0.69
C LEU A 52 -13.13 -17.41 0.62
N MET A 53 -13.14 -18.09 1.77
CA MET A 53 -12.81 -19.52 1.87
C MET A 53 -13.81 -20.40 1.09
N ALA A 54 -15.11 -20.10 1.16
CA ALA A 54 -16.14 -20.83 0.41
C ALA A 54 -15.92 -20.72 -1.10
N ARG A 55 -15.61 -19.52 -1.61
CA ARG A 55 -15.31 -19.30 -3.04
C ARG A 55 -14.05 -20.03 -3.48
N LEU A 56 -12.98 -19.99 -2.67
CA LEU A 56 -11.74 -20.72 -2.96
C LEU A 56 -11.97 -22.23 -3.02
N ARG A 57 -12.73 -22.80 -2.07
CA ARG A 57 -13.12 -24.22 -2.06
C ARG A 57 -13.96 -24.59 -3.28
N ALA A 58 -14.96 -23.78 -3.63
CA ALA A 58 -15.82 -24.02 -4.79
C ALA A 58 -15.02 -24.03 -6.12
N LYS A 59 -13.94 -23.25 -6.19
CA LYS A 59 -13.03 -23.22 -7.33
C LYS A 59 -11.97 -24.34 -7.32
N ASN A 60 -11.91 -25.15 -6.26
CA ASN A 60 -10.81 -26.08 -6.01
C ASN A 60 -9.43 -25.40 -6.05
N SER A 61 -9.36 -24.16 -5.53
CA SER A 61 -8.11 -23.40 -5.51
C SER A 61 -7.03 -24.17 -4.73
N PRO A 62 -5.78 -24.23 -5.24
CA PRO A 62 -4.70 -24.94 -4.56
C PRO A 62 -4.35 -24.32 -3.19
N PHE A 63 -4.69 -23.04 -2.98
CA PHE A 63 -4.33 -22.27 -1.80
C PHE A 63 -5.18 -22.57 -0.56
N VAL A 64 -6.27 -23.34 -0.69
CA VAL A 64 -7.10 -23.70 0.47
C VAL A 64 -6.27 -24.41 1.54
N LYS A 65 -5.36 -25.30 1.12
CA LYS A 65 -4.49 -26.05 2.05
C LYS A 65 -3.52 -25.14 2.79
N ASP A 66 -2.93 -24.17 2.10
CA ASP A 66 -2.00 -23.21 2.71
C ASP A 66 -2.72 -22.28 3.70
N LEU A 67 -3.96 -21.87 3.40
CA LEU A 67 -4.78 -21.07 4.32
C LEU A 67 -5.23 -21.87 5.54
N GLU A 68 -5.61 -23.13 5.36
CA GLU A 68 -5.93 -24.04 6.47
C GLU A 68 -4.70 -24.29 7.35
N TRP A 69 -3.52 -24.43 6.75
CA TRP A 69 -2.26 -24.49 7.47
C TRP A 69 -1.95 -23.20 8.25
N LEU A 70 -2.15 -22.01 7.65
CA LEU A 70 -1.98 -20.73 8.35
C LEU A 70 -2.92 -20.60 9.55
N ILE A 71 -4.18 -21.02 9.40
CA ILE A 71 -5.15 -21.06 10.52
C ILE A 71 -4.64 -21.99 11.61
N GLU A 72 -4.18 -23.18 11.26
CA GLU A 72 -3.61 -24.13 12.22
C GLU A 72 -2.39 -23.57 12.95
N GLN A 73 -1.48 -22.87 12.25
CA GLN A 73 -0.31 -22.26 12.89
C GLN A 73 -0.70 -21.12 13.85
N ARG A 74 -1.66 -20.28 13.46
CA ARG A 74 -2.21 -19.24 14.32
C ARG A 74 -2.86 -19.84 15.57
N ASP A 75 -3.72 -20.84 15.40
CA ASP A 75 -4.50 -21.43 16.49
C ASP A 75 -3.65 -22.25 17.48
N LYS A 76 -2.42 -22.61 17.09
CA LYS A 76 -1.41 -23.24 17.95
C LYS A 76 -0.41 -22.26 18.56
N ASP A 77 -0.63 -20.96 18.39
CA ASP A 77 0.29 -19.90 18.83
C ASP A 77 1.73 -20.12 18.30
N ALA A 78 1.87 -20.57 17.04
CA ALA A 78 3.19 -20.90 16.46
C ALA A 78 4.03 -19.66 16.10
N PHE A 79 3.37 -18.51 15.89
CA PHE A 79 4.02 -17.22 15.69
C PHE A 79 4.47 -16.66 17.04
N ILE A 80 5.68 -16.13 17.13
CA ILE A 80 6.19 -15.55 18.38
C ILE A 80 5.32 -14.36 18.80
N SER A 81 5.02 -14.28 20.11
CA SER A 81 4.30 -13.13 20.68
C SER A 81 5.22 -11.91 20.83
N ILE A 82 4.67 -10.68 20.85
CA ILE A 82 5.48 -9.47 21.10
C ILE A 82 6.24 -9.54 22.45
N PRO A 83 5.64 -9.98 23.57
CA PRO A 83 6.37 -10.19 24.82
C PRO A 83 7.53 -11.18 24.70
N ASP A 84 7.31 -12.33 24.05
CA ASP A 84 8.35 -13.35 23.88
C ASP A 84 9.46 -12.88 22.95
N TYR A 85 9.11 -12.13 21.89
CA TYR A 85 10.09 -11.52 21.00
C TYR A 85 10.95 -10.49 21.74
N ARG A 86 10.34 -9.58 22.51
CA ARG A 86 11.07 -8.63 23.36
C ARG A 86 12.02 -9.36 24.32
N LYS A 87 11.58 -10.46 24.91
CA LYS A 87 12.42 -11.30 25.80
C LYS A 87 13.54 -12.02 25.04
N LYS A 88 13.30 -12.52 23.83
CA LYS A 88 14.31 -13.11 22.93
C LYS A 88 15.43 -12.11 22.63
N ILE A 89 15.08 -10.85 22.35
CA ILE A 89 16.06 -9.82 21.96
C ILE A 89 16.74 -9.15 23.17
N LEU A 90 15.98 -8.79 24.21
CA LEU A 90 16.47 -7.98 25.33
C LEU A 90 16.83 -8.79 26.58
N GLY A 91 16.52 -10.10 26.59
CA GLY A 91 16.69 -10.97 27.76
C GLY A 91 15.83 -10.51 28.94
N GLU A 92 16.36 -10.66 30.17
CA GLU A 92 15.68 -10.30 31.41
C GLU A 92 15.28 -8.82 31.50
N LYS A 93 15.93 -7.94 30.73
CA LYS A 93 15.58 -6.50 30.72
C LYS A 93 14.15 -6.27 30.23
N ALA A 94 13.64 -7.13 29.34
CA ALA A 94 12.30 -7.00 28.77
C ALA A 94 11.21 -6.89 29.85
N ASP A 95 11.33 -7.64 30.94
CA ASP A 95 10.33 -7.71 32.02
C ASP A 95 10.29 -6.41 32.87
N SER A 96 11.34 -5.58 32.79
CA SER A 96 11.47 -4.33 33.56
C SER A 96 11.32 -3.07 32.71
N MET A 97 11.43 -3.19 31.38
CA MET A 97 11.34 -2.07 30.45
C MET A 97 9.89 -1.67 30.22
N LYS A 98 9.65 -0.36 30.12
CA LYS A 98 8.37 0.19 29.67
C LYS A 98 8.48 0.56 28.21
N PHE A 99 7.54 0.05 27.41
CA PHE A 99 7.41 0.36 25.99
C PHE A 99 6.27 1.35 25.82
N ASP A 100 6.55 2.51 25.20
CA ASP A 100 5.52 3.48 24.85
C ASP A 100 4.89 3.06 23.51
N GLU A 101 3.79 2.33 23.59
CA GLU A 101 3.09 1.83 22.40
C GLU A 101 2.45 2.96 21.58
N SER A 102 2.40 4.22 22.07
CA SER A 102 1.88 5.35 21.31
C SER A 102 2.79 5.79 20.16
N PHE A 103 4.04 5.32 20.16
CA PHE A 103 5.02 5.51 19.10
C PHE A 103 5.41 4.19 18.40
N ALA A 104 4.59 3.13 18.55
CA ALA A 104 4.86 1.87 17.89
C ALA A 104 5.00 2.05 16.37
N VAL A 105 6.11 1.56 15.83
CA VAL A 105 6.40 1.59 14.39
C VAL A 105 5.73 0.41 13.71
N THR A 106 5.00 0.67 12.63
CA THR A 106 4.44 -0.40 11.79
C THR A 106 5.56 -0.99 10.93
N LEU A 107 5.81 -2.29 11.03
CA LEU A 107 6.71 -3.01 10.12
C LEU A 107 5.95 -3.37 8.84
N GLU A 108 6.42 -2.87 7.71
CA GLU A 108 5.78 -2.99 6.40
C GLU A 108 6.73 -3.59 5.35
N ILE A 109 6.23 -4.58 4.60
CA ILE A 109 6.89 -5.12 3.41
C ILE A 109 6.15 -4.68 2.16
N SER A 110 6.91 -4.23 1.17
CA SER A 110 6.38 -3.90 -0.14
C SER A 110 6.66 -4.97 -1.19
N ALA A 111 5.74 -5.03 -2.17
CA ALA A 111 5.72 -6.01 -3.26
C ALA A 111 5.68 -7.48 -2.82
N CYS A 112 4.79 -7.81 -1.88
CA CYS A 112 4.37 -9.19 -1.61
C CYS A 112 3.44 -9.71 -2.74
N ASN A 113 3.98 -9.83 -3.94
CA ASN A 113 3.17 -9.98 -5.15
C ASN A 113 2.48 -11.33 -5.27
N PHE A 114 3.08 -12.39 -4.73
CA PHE A 114 2.57 -13.76 -4.85
C PHE A 114 2.20 -14.35 -3.49
N PHE A 115 1.00 -14.93 -3.38
CA PHE A 115 0.56 -15.59 -2.15
C PHE A 115 1.52 -16.68 -1.64
N PRO A 116 2.14 -17.52 -2.50
CA PRO A 116 3.15 -18.47 -2.04
C PRO A 116 4.35 -17.84 -1.32
N TRP A 117 4.73 -16.60 -1.64
CA TRP A 117 5.82 -15.91 -0.94
C TRP A 117 5.48 -15.62 0.52
N LEU A 118 4.23 -15.22 0.79
CA LEU A 118 3.73 -15.02 2.16
C LEU A 118 3.79 -16.33 2.98
N ILE A 119 3.54 -17.47 2.35
CA ILE A 119 3.62 -18.78 3.01
C ILE A 119 5.08 -19.15 3.33
N GLU A 120 6.01 -18.89 2.41
CA GLU A 120 7.44 -19.12 2.68
C GLU A 120 7.96 -18.19 3.78
N GLU A 121 7.53 -16.92 3.80
CA GLU A 121 7.82 -16.01 4.91
C GLU A 121 7.22 -16.54 6.21
N ALA A 122 5.94 -16.91 6.26
CA ALA A 122 5.32 -17.45 7.47
C ALA A 122 6.07 -18.68 8.02
N LYS A 123 6.51 -19.59 7.15
CA LYS A 123 7.36 -20.72 7.56
C LYS A 123 8.69 -20.24 8.15
N LYS A 124 9.34 -19.26 7.51
CA LYS A 124 10.59 -18.67 7.99
C LYS A 124 10.40 -17.97 9.34
N VAL A 125 9.37 -17.16 9.52
CA VAL A 125 9.14 -16.41 10.78
C VAL A 125 8.87 -17.37 11.95
N ILE A 126 8.10 -18.44 11.72
CA ILE A 126 7.84 -19.47 12.73
C ILE A 126 9.15 -20.19 13.10
N ALA A 127 9.92 -20.61 12.09
CA ALA A 127 11.15 -21.36 12.31
C ALA A 127 12.23 -20.52 13.02
N GLN A 128 12.31 -19.23 12.70
CA GLN A 128 13.31 -18.31 13.25
C GLN A 128 12.83 -17.59 14.50
N GLN A 129 11.54 -17.69 14.83
CA GLN A 129 10.88 -16.94 15.90
C GLN A 129 11.03 -15.42 15.70
N ASP A 130 10.81 -14.97 14.46
CA ASP A 130 10.83 -13.56 14.07
C ASP A 130 9.41 -12.99 14.04
N LEU A 131 9.28 -11.66 14.08
CA LEU A 131 7.98 -11.01 13.94
C LEU A 131 7.46 -11.11 12.50
N MET A 132 6.20 -11.50 12.35
CA MET A 132 5.49 -11.37 11.08
C MET A 132 5.13 -9.88 10.87
N PRO A 133 5.40 -9.29 9.68
CA PRO A 133 4.98 -7.93 9.39
C PRO A 133 3.45 -7.76 9.50
N SER A 134 3.01 -6.56 9.88
CA SER A 134 1.57 -6.25 10.04
C SER A 134 0.97 -5.54 8.83
N ARG A 135 1.80 -5.22 7.82
CA ARG A 135 1.38 -4.50 6.63
C ARG A 135 2.10 -4.95 5.36
N PHE A 136 1.32 -5.24 4.32
CA PHE A 136 1.82 -5.72 3.04
C PHE A 136 1.34 -4.89 1.86
N ILE A 137 2.22 -4.59 0.92
CA ILE A 137 1.85 -3.90 -0.33
C ILE A 137 1.98 -4.87 -1.49
N ARG A 138 0.96 -4.89 -2.36
CA ARG A 138 0.92 -5.70 -3.57
C ARG A 138 0.85 -4.78 -4.77
N VAL A 139 1.79 -4.97 -5.68
CA VAL A 139 1.95 -4.16 -6.90
C VAL A 139 1.76 -4.99 -8.17
N ARG A 140 1.34 -6.25 -8.01
CA ARG A 140 1.03 -7.21 -9.08
C ARG A 140 -0.27 -6.86 -9.79
N PHE A 141 -0.35 -7.20 -11.08
CA PHE A 141 -1.55 -6.98 -11.89
C PHE A 141 -2.81 -7.64 -11.31
N MET A 142 -3.85 -6.85 -11.08
CA MET A 142 -5.08 -7.31 -10.43
C MET A 142 -5.77 -8.41 -11.23
N LYS A 143 -5.78 -8.30 -12.56
CA LYS A 143 -6.34 -9.35 -13.44
C LYS A 143 -5.67 -10.70 -13.25
N GLU A 144 -4.33 -10.74 -13.20
CA GLU A 144 -3.62 -12.00 -13.02
C GLU A 144 -3.95 -12.63 -11.65
N GLN A 145 -4.08 -11.79 -10.60
CA GLN A 145 -4.46 -12.27 -9.27
C GLN A 145 -5.88 -12.84 -9.21
N VAL A 146 -6.79 -12.37 -10.08
CA VAL A 146 -8.14 -12.94 -10.22
C VAL A 146 -8.08 -14.29 -10.94
N GLU A 147 -7.28 -14.38 -12.00
CA GLU A 147 -7.14 -15.57 -12.84
C GLU A 147 -6.58 -16.75 -12.08
N ASP A 148 -5.64 -16.51 -11.17
CA ASP A 148 -5.00 -17.58 -10.38
C ASP A 148 -5.53 -17.70 -8.94
N ASP A 149 -6.64 -17.04 -8.61
CA ASP A 149 -7.29 -17.03 -7.28
C ASP A 149 -6.49 -16.37 -6.14
N GLU A 150 -5.29 -15.84 -6.41
CA GLU A 150 -4.45 -15.24 -5.37
C GLU A 150 -5.09 -13.99 -4.74
N ILE A 151 -5.97 -13.26 -5.44
CA ILE A 151 -6.69 -12.12 -4.87
C ILE A 151 -7.56 -12.54 -3.67
N LEU A 152 -8.18 -13.72 -3.73
CA LEU A 152 -9.01 -14.25 -2.65
C LEU A 152 -8.13 -14.86 -1.55
N ALA A 153 -7.11 -15.62 -1.95
CA ALA A 153 -6.21 -16.26 -1.00
C ALA A 153 -5.46 -15.25 -0.14
N PHE A 154 -4.92 -14.19 -0.77
CA PHE A 154 -4.23 -13.14 -0.04
C PHE A 154 -5.17 -12.37 0.89
N ALA A 155 -6.36 -12.00 0.43
CA ALA A 155 -7.35 -11.32 1.27
C ALA A 155 -7.77 -12.16 2.50
N ALA A 156 -7.85 -13.49 2.34
CA ALA A 156 -8.12 -14.40 3.45
C ALA A 156 -6.91 -14.50 4.41
N ALA A 157 -5.70 -14.63 3.87
CA ALA A 157 -4.47 -14.72 4.65
C ALA A 157 -4.26 -13.50 5.55
N MET A 158 -4.47 -12.30 5.02
CA MET A 158 -4.35 -11.05 5.77
C MET A 158 -5.31 -11.01 6.97
N GLN A 159 -6.53 -11.53 6.82
CA GLN A 159 -7.48 -11.64 7.94
C GLN A 159 -7.07 -12.71 8.95
N ILE A 160 -6.48 -13.82 8.49
CA ILE A 160 -6.01 -14.90 9.36
C ILE A 160 -4.87 -14.40 10.26
N ILE A 161 -3.88 -13.70 9.69
CA ILE A 161 -2.70 -13.22 10.44
C ILE A 161 -2.91 -11.85 11.09
N GLY A 162 -4.05 -11.20 10.88
CA GLY A 162 -4.35 -9.88 11.45
C GLY A 162 -3.57 -8.72 10.83
N ALA A 163 -3.16 -8.84 9.56
CA ALA A 163 -2.40 -7.82 8.84
C ALA A 163 -3.28 -6.96 7.92
N SER A 164 -2.80 -5.75 7.65
CA SER A 164 -3.37 -4.87 6.61
C SER A 164 -2.66 -5.08 5.29
N TYR A 165 -3.35 -4.79 4.18
CA TYR A 165 -2.74 -4.87 2.87
C TYR A 165 -3.32 -3.85 1.91
N VAL A 166 -2.52 -3.50 0.91
CA VAL A 166 -2.88 -2.59 -0.17
C VAL A 166 -2.65 -3.28 -1.50
N GLU A 167 -3.63 -3.17 -2.39
CA GLU A 167 -3.51 -3.60 -3.78
C GLU A 167 -3.20 -2.42 -4.72
N THR A 168 -2.65 -2.70 -5.89
CA THR A 168 -2.42 -1.67 -6.91
C THR A 168 -3.21 -1.97 -8.16
N LEU A 169 -4.12 -1.06 -8.51
CA LEU A 169 -5.00 -1.21 -9.67
C LEU A 169 -4.23 -1.20 -11.00
N ASP A 170 -4.73 -1.90 -12.02
CA ASP A 170 -4.09 -2.03 -13.34
C ASP A 170 -4.11 -0.70 -14.12
N THR A 171 -5.07 0.18 -13.81
CA THR A 171 -5.15 1.56 -14.31
C THR A 171 -4.01 2.47 -13.83
N LYS A 172 -3.03 1.97 -13.05
CA LYS A 172 -1.81 2.69 -12.64
C LYS A 172 -0.90 3.18 -13.79
N GLY A 173 -1.23 2.85 -15.04
CA GLY A 173 -0.44 3.18 -16.22
C GLY A 173 -0.03 1.97 -17.05
N THR A 174 -0.08 0.76 -16.47
CA THR A 174 0.48 -0.46 -17.05
C THR A 174 -0.51 -1.28 -17.86
N MET A 175 -1.81 -0.97 -17.74
CA MET A 175 -2.82 -1.56 -18.60
C MET A 175 -2.50 -1.30 -20.08
N PRO A 176 -2.71 -2.27 -20.99
CA PRO A 176 -2.56 -2.04 -22.42
C PRO A 176 -3.57 -1.01 -22.95
N GLY A 177 -3.09 -0.06 -23.75
CA GLY A 177 -3.86 0.89 -24.51
C GLY A 177 -4.34 0.32 -25.85
N PRO A 178 -5.01 1.14 -26.68
CA PRO A 178 -5.52 0.71 -27.98
C PRO A 178 -4.46 0.19 -28.97
N ASP A 179 -3.21 0.61 -28.81
CA ASP A 179 -2.04 0.18 -29.59
C ASP A 179 -1.31 -1.04 -28.98
N GLY A 180 -1.82 -1.56 -27.85
CA GLY A 180 -1.21 -2.66 -27.10
C GLY A 180 -0.04 -2.25 -26.20
N LEU A 181 0.39 -0.99 -26.21
CA LEU A 181 1.42 -0.46 -25.32
C LEU A 181 0.82 -0.01 -23.98
N PRO A 182 1.61 0.14 -22.89
CA PRO A 182 1.09 0.68 -21.65
C PRO A 182 0.44 2.07 -21.83
N ILE A 183 -0.71 2.31 -21.18
CA ILE A 183 -1.44 3.58 -21.28
C ILE A 183 -0.65 4.79 -20.75
N ASN A 184 0.31 4.55 -19.85
CA ASN A 184 1.29 5.56 -19.48
C ASN A 184 2.41 5.54 -20.53
N VAL A 185 2.37 6.54 -21.40
CA VAL A 185 3.32 6.74 -22.51
C VAL A 185 4.77 6.94 -22.05
N HIS A 186 5.00 7.13 -20.75
CA HIS A 186 6.33 7.21 -20.15
C HIS A 186 6.86 5.85 -19.69
N LEU A 187 6.10 4.76 -19.75
CA LEU A 187 6.61 3.42 -19.45
C LEU A 187 7.39 2.84 -20.64
N GLY A 188 8.61 3.33 -20.88
CA GLY A 188 9.45 2.88 -21.99
C GLY A 188 10.96 2.78 -21.70
N GLY A 189 11.39 2.86 -20.44
CA GLY A 189 12.81 2.78 -20.07
C GLY A 189 13.54 4.14 -20.04
N PRO A 190 14.89 4.15 -19.96
CA PRO A 190 15.70 5.37 -19.90
C PRO A 190 15.42 6.38 -21.02
N GLU A 191 15.01 5.90 -22.19
CA GLU A 191 14.63 6.71 -23.36
C GLU A 191 13.40 7.59 -23.08
N THR A 192 12.58 7.20 -22.11
CA THR A 192 11.36 7.88 -21.69
C THR A 192 11.48 8.57 -20.32
N ILE A 193 12.67 8.57 -19.71
CA ILE A 193 12.91 9.10 -18.36
C ILE A 193 12.57 10.58 -18.23
N THR A 194 12.78 11.38 -19.29
CA THR A 194 12.45 12.81 -19.28
C THR A 194 10.95 13.05 -19.15
N GLY A 195 10.13 12.13 -19.65
CA GLY A 195 8.68 12.14 -19.51
C GLY A 195 8.20 11.88 -18.09
N TYR A 196 8.96 11.11 -17.28
CA TYR A 196 8.63 10.87 -15.88
C TYR A 196 8.67 12.12 -15.00
N PHE A 197 9.53 13.09 -15.31
CA PHE A 197 9.60 14.35 -14.55
C PHE A 197 8.34 15.22 -14.70
N GLY A 198 7.47 14.93 -15.68
CA GLY A 198 6.16 15.57 -15.86
C GLY A 198 5.02 14.91 -15.05
N GLY A 199 5.32 13.86 -14.29
CA GLY A 199 4.34 13.06 -13.53
C GLY A 199 3.97 11.75 -14.23
N VAL A 200 3.44 10.79 -13.45
CA VAL A 200 2.97 9.50 -13.97
C VAL A 200 1.73 9.76 -14.84
N GLY A 201 1.93 9.72 -16.16
CA GLY A 201 0.91 10.04 -17.15
C GLY A 201 -0.25 9.04 -17.10
N VAL A 202 -1.34 9.42 -16.42
CA VAL A 202 -2.63 8.73 -16.50
C VAL A 202 -3.61 9.74 -17.10
N PRO A 203 -3.89 9.68 -18.42
CA PRO A 203 -4.80 10.63 -19.08
C PRO A 203 -6.21 10.65 -18.43
N ASN A 204 -6.95 11.74 -18.60
CA ASN A 204 -8.27 11.96 -17.95
C ASN A 204 -9.24 10.78 -18.08
N GLU A 205 -9.28 10.13 -19.26
CA GLU A 205 -10.14 8.97 -19.52
C GLU A 205 -9.83 7.76 -18.62
N TYR A 206 -8.64 7.69 -18.04
CA TYR A 206 -8.22 6.63 -17.12
C TYR A 206 -8.47 6.97 -15.65
N ALA A 207 -8.65 8.25 -15.29
CA ALA A 207 -9.00 8.63 -13.93
C ALA A 207 -10.39 8.08 -13.53
N LEU A 208 -11.38 8.18 -14.42
CA LEU A 208 -12.69 7.57 -14.18
C LEU A 208 -12.68 6.05 -14.35
N LYS A 209 -11.83 5.49 -15.22
CA LYS A 209 -11.62 4.02 -15.28
C LYS A 209 -11.02 3.47 -13.99
N TRP A 210 -10.15 4.24 -13.31
CA TRP A 210 -9.63 3.87 -12.00
C TRP A 210 -10.75 3.75 -10.96
N VAL A 211 -11.74 4.64 -10.98
CA VAL A 211 -12.93 4.52 -10.12
C VAL A 211 -13.75 3.29 -10.46
N ASP A 212 -14.01 3.06 -11.76
CA ASP A 212 -14.76 1.89 -12.21
C ASP A 212 -14.06 0.58 -11.82
N GLU A 213 -12.73 0.52 -11.99
CA GLU A 213 -11.89 -0.61 -11.60
C GLU A 213 -11.88 -0.80 -10.08
N PHE A 214 -11.70 0.28 -9.31
CA PHE A 214 -11.76 0.21 -7.85
C PHE A 214 -13.10 -0.36 -7.39
N LEU A 215 -14.22 0.19 -7.85
CA LEU A 215 -15.54 -0.26 -7.44
C LEU A 215 -15.81 -1.71 -7.86
N HIS A 216 -15.27 -2.16 -8.99
CA HIS A 216 -15.29 -3.58 -9.36
C HIS A 216 -14.62 -4.45 -8.28
N TYR A 217 -13.38 -4.14 -7.91
CA TYR A 217 -12.63 -4.95 -6.96
C TYR A 217 -13.13 -4.83 -5.52
N TYR A 218 -13.53 -3.63 -5.12
CA TYR A 218 -14.11 -3.34 -3.82
C TYR A 218 -15.40 -4.13 -3.61
N THR A 219 -16.34 -4.09 -4.57
CA THR A 219 -17.64 -4.77 -4.43
C THR A 219 -17.57 -6.28 -4.62
N LYS A 220 -16.67 -6.78 -5.49
CA LYS A 220 -16.61 -8.22 -5.84
C LYS A 220 -15.63 -9.03 -4.98
N TYR A 221 -14.59 -8.40 -4.46
CA TYR A 221 -13.53 -9.08 -3.70
C TYR A 221 -13.23 -8.43 -2.35
N GLY A 222 -13.90 -7.32 -2.00
CA GLY A 222 -13.71 -6.67 -0.71
C GLY A 222 -12.38 -5.89 -0.59
N ILE A 223 -11.74 -5.54 -1.71
CA ILE A 223 -10.46 -4.82 -1.72
C ILE A 223 -10.67 -3.36 -1.30
N ARG A 224 -10.41 -3.06 -0.03
CA ARG A 224 -10.64 -1.74 0.57
C ARG A 224 -9.52 -0.73 0.33
N GLN A 225 -8.26 -1.18 0.38
CA GLN A 225 -7.09 -0.30 0.31
C GLN A 225 -6.39 -0.39 -1.04
N VAL A 226 -6.21 0.74 -1.71
CA VAL A 226 -5.51 0.79 -3.01
C VAL A 226 -4.35 1.79 -3.04
N LEU A 227 -3.31 1.48 -3.81
CA LEU A 227 -2.17 2.37 -4.04
C LEU A 227 -2.54 3.41 -5.11
N ASN A 228 -2.26 4.67 -4.82
CA ASN A 228 -2.48 5.80 -5.71
C ASN A 228 -1.15 6.45 -6.14
N VAL A 229 -1.02 6.70 -7.44
CA VAL A 229 0.20 7.24 -8.09
C VAL A 229 -0.05 8.54 -8.86
N ASN A 230 -1.29 9.00 -8.93
CA ASN A 230 -1.71 10.15 -9.74
C ASN A 230 -2.62 11.08 -8.94
N LEU A 231 -2.44 12.40 -9.07
CA LEU A 231 -3.21 13.40 -8.31
C LEU A 231 -4.72 13.39 -8.63
N GLY A 232 -5.10 13.08 -9.87
CA GLY A 232 -6.50 12.96 -10.28
C GLY A 232 -7.19 11.79 -9.59
N SER A 233 -6.55 10.61 -9.51
CA SER A 233 -7.11 9.45 -8.79
C SER A 233 -7.08 9.65 -7.27
N VAL A 234 -6.10 10.38 -6.73
CA VAL A 234 -6.09 10.83 -5.33
C VAL A 234 -7.32 11.70 -5.03
N MET A 235 -7.61 12.69 -5.87
CA MET A 235 -8.82 13.53 -5.73
C MET A 235 -10.10 12.70 -5.80
N LEU A 236 -10.20 11.78 -6.76
CA LEU A 236 -11.36 10.89 -6.88
C LEU A 236 -11.50 9.96 -5.67
N GLY A 237 -10.41 9.50 -5.07
CA GLY A 237 -10.42 8.77 -3.81
C GLY A 237 -11.02 9.59 -2.67
N TYR A 238 -10.65 10.87 -2.54
CA TYR A 238 -11.25 11.78 -1.56
C TYR A 238 -12.74 11.98 -1.81
N TRP A 239 -13.16 12.16 -3.06
CA TRP A 239 -14.58 12.35 -3.39
C TRP A 239 -15.43 11.11 -3.15
N LEU A 240 -14.95 9.92 -3.54
CA LEU A 240 -15.61 8.65 -3.21
C LEU A 240 -15.85 8.52 -1.70
N TYR A 241 -14.84 8.84 -0.91
CA TYR A 241 -14.94 8.81 0.55
C TYR A 241 -15.93 9.83 1.09
N LYS A 242 -15.86 11.09 0.62
CA LYS A 242 -16.79 12.15 1.03
C LYS A 242 -18.23 11.83 0.66
N LEU A 243 -18.46 11.14 -0.46
CA LEU A 243 -19.78 10.63 -0.89
C LEU A 243 -20.28 9.43 -0.07
N GLY A 244 -19.45 8.85 0.81
CA GLY A 244 -19.84 7.79 1.74
C GLY A 244 -19.34 6.39 1.38
N ILE A 245 -18.54 6.21 0.32
CA ILE A 245 -17.94 4.92 -0.01
C ILE A 245 -16.71 4.69 0.89
N ASP A 246 -16.62 3.55 1.57
CA ASP A 246 -15.54 3.28 2.54
C ASP A 246 -14.26 2.78 1.84
N ILE A 247 -13.79 3.57 0.87
CA ILE A 247 -12.48 3.43 0.24
C ILE A 247 -11.38 3.86 1.21
N GLU A 248 -10.24 3.18 1.15
CA GLU A 248 -8.98 3.66 1.67
C GLU A 248 -7.95 3.65 0.56
N PHE A 249 -7.01 4.59 0.60
CA PHE A 249 -5.87 4.56 -0.30
C PHE A 249 -4.59 5.00 0.39
N LYS A 250 -3.46 4.57 -0.17
CA LYS A 250 -2.15 5.11 0.17
C LYS A 250 -1.56 5.85 -1.03
N ILE A 251 -0.74 6.86 -0.76
CA ILE A 251 0.04 7.56 -1.78
C ILE A 251 1.38 6.84 -1.98
N SER A 252 1.75 6.67 -3.24
CA SER A 252 3.04 6.12 -3.65
C SER A 252 4.17 7.14 -3.57
N VAL A 253 5.38 6.64 -3.35
CA VAL A 253 6.63 7.43 -3.45
C VAL A 253 6.78 8.12 -4.80
N PHE A 254 6.27 7.51 -5.87
CA PHE A 254 6.30 8.08 -7.22
C PHE A 254 5.47 9.37 -7.38
N LEU A 255 4.58 9.69 -6.43
CA LEU A 255 3.86 10.96 -6.45
C LEU A 255 4.77 12.15 -6.06
N GLY A 256 5.91 11.89 -5.41
CA GLY A 256 6.96 12.90 -5.20
C GLY A 256 6.68 13.91 -4.09
N ASN A 257 6.08 13.49 -2.97
CA ASN A 257 5.97 14.36 -1.79
C ASN A 257 7.33 14.46 -1.10
N ASP A 258 8.14 15.45 -1.49
CA ASP A 258 9.58 15.50 -1.21
C ASP A 258 10.02 16.61 -0.24
N ASN A 259 9.07 17.44 0.21
CA ASN A 259 9.33 18.52 1.15
C ASN A 259 8.06 18.86 1.98
N PRO A 260 8.19 19.61 3.09
CA PRO A 260 7.06 19.93 3.96
C PRO A 260 5.92 20.70 3.28
N TYR A 261 6.20 21.49 2.24
CA TYR A 261 5.17 22.23 1.50
C TYR A 261 4.35 21.31 0.59
N ALA A 262 4.99 20.33 -0.05
CA ALA A 262 4.28 19.27 -0.78
C ALA A 262 3.43 18.42 0.19
N CYS A 263 3.96 18.13 1.38
CA CYS A 263 3.21 17.43 2.41
C CYS A 263 2.02 18.24 2.91
N PHE A 264 2.19 19.55 3.13
CA PHE A 264 1.10 20.46 3.47
C PHE A 264 0.02 20.47 2.38
N TRP A 265 0.39 20.57 1.10
CA TRP A 265 -0.54 20.52 -0.03
C TRP A 265 -1.41 19.25 -0.01
N THR A 266 -0.77 18.10 0.17
CA THR A 266 -1.46 16.79 0.22
C THR A 266 -2.39 16.68 1.43
N LEU A 267 -1.91 17.03 2.62
CA LEU A 267 -2.68 16.94 3.86
C LEU A 267 -3.80 17.99 3.94
N MET A 268 -3.60 19.19 3.37
CA MET A 268 -4.63 20.22 3.24
C MET A 268 -5.77 19.74 2.36
N THR A 269 -5.47 19.08 1.24
CA THR A 269 -6.49 18.49 0.36
C THR A 269 -7.25 17.38 1.08
N ALA A 270 -6.55 16.52 1.85
CA ALA A 270 -7.19 15.51 2.69
C ALA A 270 -8.15 16.12 3.71
N LYS A 271 -7.75 17.23 4.36
CA LYS A 271 -8.59 17.94 5.34
C LYS A 271 -9.81 18.60 4.69
N LEU A 272 -9.66 19.17 3.50
CA LEU A 272 -10.76 19.80 2.77
C LEU A 272 -11.90 18.81 2.47
N PHE A 273 -11.56 17.55 2.21
CA PHE A 273 -12.51 16.49 1.87
C PHE A 273 -12.71 15.45 2.98
N SER A 274 -12.36 15.77 4.23
CA SER A 274 -12.63 14.87 5.35
C SER A 274 -14.14 14.69 5.55
N ARG A 275 -14.52 13.54 6.10
CA ARG A 275 -15.89 13.33 6.58
C ARG A 275 -16.16 14.17 7.82
N ASP A 276 -17.43 14.22 8.21
CA ASP A 276 -17.90 15.03 9.34
C ASP A 276 -17.38 14.51 10.69
N ASP A 277 -16.99 13.23 10.75
CA ASP A 277 -16.26 12.62 11.86
C ASP A 277 -14.75 12.95 11.88
N GLY A 278 -14.28 13.78 10.95
CA GLY A 278 -12.88 14.19 10.82
C GLY A 278 -11.98 13.19 10.09
N THR A 279 -12.50 12.05 9.63
CA THR A 279 -11.71 10.99 9.00
C THR A 279 -11.38 11.26 7.53
N SER A 280 -10.34 10.58 7.02
CA SER A 280 -9.83 10.68 5.65
C SER A 280 -9.62 9.30 5.05
N PRO A 281 -9.79 9.10 3.72
CA PRO A 281 -9.47 7.85 3.07
C PRO A 281 -7.96 7.65 2.87
N LEU A 282 -7.14 8.70 2.99
CA LEU A 282 -5.69 8.57 2.92
C LEU A 282 -5.21 7.89 4.21
N ILE A 283 -4.73 6.66 4.15
CA ILE A 283 -4.31 5.87 5.32
C ILE A 283 -2.80 5.60 5.37
N GLY A 284 -2.10 5.91 4.27
CA GLY A 284 -0.68 5.69 4.12
C GLY A 284 -0.07 6.75 3.22
N PHE A 285 0.94 7.44 3.70
CA PHE A 285 1.53 8.58 3.04
C PHE A 285 3.02 8.35 2.84
N ASN A 286 3.40 7.79 1.68
CA ASN A 286 4.81 7.69 1.32
C ASN A 286 5.35 9.08 0.98
N LEU A 287 6.42 9.43 1.67
CA LEU A 287 7.25 10.54 1.29
C LEU A 287 8.26 10.10 0.22
N SER A 288 8.81 11.05 -0.51
CA SER A 288 9.88 10.79 -1.48
C SER A 288 11.09 10.15 -0.81
N ASN A 289 11.83 9.31 -1.54
CA ASN A 289 13.11 8.77 -1.07
C ASN A 289 14.19 9.83 -0.78
N SER A 290 13.96 11.09 -1.19
CA SER A 290 14.85 12.24 -0.97
C SER A 290 14.61 13.00 0.34
N VAL A 291 13.53 12.72 1.08
CA VAL A 291 13.23 13.44 2.33
C VAL A 291 14.24 13.10 3.42
N ASN A 292 14.36 13.95 4.44
CA ASN A 292 15.14 13.73 5.65
C ASN A 292 14.23 13.73 6.91
N ASN A 293 14.81 13.52 8.09
CA ASN A 293 14.09 13.53 9.37
C ASN A 293 13.34 14.84 9.64
N GLU A 294 13.94 15.99 9.35
CA GLU A 294 13.27 17.29 9.49
C GLU A 294 11.98 17.37 8.65
N THR A 295 12.02 16.85 7.41
CA THR A 295 10.84 16.80 6.55
C THR A 295 9.75 15.90 7.14
N ILE A 296 10.12 14.75 7.72
CA ILE A 296 9.18 13.84 8.37
C ILE A 296 8.55 14.50 9.61
N GLU A 297 9.34 15.15 10.45
CA GLU A 297 8.88 15.85 11.65
C GLU A 297 7.95 17.01 11.32
N LEU A 298 8.28 17.83 10.31
CA LEU A 298 7.41 18.91 9.85
C LEU A 298 6.12 18.38 9.23
N SER A 299 6.18 17.25 8.52
CA SER A 299 4.99 16.56 8.01
C SER A 299 4.11 16.07 9.15
N ALA A 300 4.71 15.51 10.21
CA ALA A 300 4.00 15.09 11.41
C ALA A 300 3.38 16.27 12.17
N TYR A 301 4.05 17.41 12.23
CA TYR A 301 3.52 18.65 12.79
C TYR A 301 2.24 19.10 12.06
N ILE A 302 2.26 19.14 10.72
CA ILE A 302 1.08 19.47 9.90
C ILE A 302 -0.04 18.45 10.14
N ARG A 303 0.30 17.16 10.08
CA ARG A 303 -0.63 16.05 10.27
C ARG A 303 -1.34 16.14 11.62
N LYS A 304 -0.62 16.44 12.70
CA LYS A 304 -1.17 16.65 14.03
C LYS A 304 -2.09 17.86 14.08
N ALA A 305 -1.72 18.97 13.44
CA ALA A 305 -2.56 20.17 13.39
C ALA A 305 -3.90 19.96 12.66
N PHE A 306 -4.01 18.91 11.85
CA PHE A 306 -5.24 18.51 11.15
C PHE A 306 -5.96 17.32 11.80
N ASP A 307 -5.54 16.88 12.99
CA ASP A 307 -6.08 15.73 13.72
C ASP A 307 -5.97 14.40 12.94
N PHE A 308 -4.87 14.24 12.19
CA PHE A 308 -4.61 13.06 11.37
C PHE A 308 -3.52 12.14 11.93
N ASP A 309 -3.07 12.36 13.17
CA ASP A 309 -1.96 11.62 13.77
C ASP A 309 -2.25 10.12 13.96
N ASP A 310 -3.52 9.74 14.17
CA ASP A 310 -3.95 8.35 14.24
C ASP A 310 -4.59 7.82 12.95
N ILE A 311 -4.73 8.67 11.92
CA ILE A 311 -5.43 8.33 10.66
C ILE A 311 -4.44 8.10 9.52
N ILE A 312 -3.52 9.04 9.31
CA ILE A 312 -2.62 9.05 8.15
C ILE A 312 -1.24 8.57 8.60
N ARG A 313 -0.86 7.34 8.29
CA ARG A 313 0.49 6.85 8.62
C ARG A 313 1.53 7.46 7.69
N ILE A 314 2.60 8.02 8.24
CA ILE A 314 3.77 8.42 7.44
C ILE A 314 4.55 7.17 7.12
N GLU A 315 4.74 6.85 5.85
CA GLU A 315 5.44 5.65 5.42
C GLU A 315 6.86 6.04 4.98
N HIS A 316 7.85 5.56 5.72
CA HIS A 316 9.26 5.89 5.56
C HIS A 316 10.01 4.67 5.03
N HIS A 317 10.58 4.80 3.83
CA HIS A 317 11.44 3.78 3.25
C HIS A 317 12.75 3.66 4.01
N ILE A 318 13.00 2.46 4.55
CA ILE A 318 14.21 2.12 5.31
C ILE A 318 15.27 1.53 4.41
N VAL A 319 14.86 0.58 3.56
CA VAL A 319 15.69 -0.04 2.52
C VAL A 319 14.91 -0.04 1.21
N GLU A 320 15.63 0.08 0.10
CA GLU A 320 15.08 0.09 -1.24
C GLU A 320 15.65 -1.02 -2.12
N THR A 321 14.96 -1.30 -3.22
CA THR A 321 15.47 -2.15 -4.30
C THR A 321 16.84 -1.69 -4.78
N CYS A 322 17.69 -2.65 -5.15
CA CYS A 322 19.07 -2.38 -5.53
C CYS A 322 19.18 -1.55 -6.83
N LYS A 323 18.20 -1.69 -7.74
CA LYS A 323 18.21 -1.07 -9.06
C LYS A 323 17.02 -0.14 -9.29
N SER A 324 17.25 0.83 -10.17
CA SER A 324 16.22 1.58 -10.90
C SER A 324 15.35 2.58 -10.13
N ILE A 325 15.60 2.82 -8.83
CA ILE A 325 14.84 3.84 -8.05
C ILE A 325 15.69 4.76 -7.16
N VAL A 326 16.76 4.26 -6.53
CA VAL A 326 17.63 5.06 -5.64
C VAL A 326 19.11 4.77 -5.87
N ARG A 327 19.96 5.66 -5.35
CA ARG A 327 21.40 5.42 -5.25
C ARG A 327 21.67 4.50 -4.07
N GLN A 328 22.50 3.48 -4.28
CA GLN A 328 22.94 2.53 -3.26
C GLN A 328 24.29 2.96 -2.63
N PRO A 329 24.59 2.61 -1.36
CA PRO A 329 23.70 1.91 -0.43
C PRO A 329 22.57 2.82 0.06
N TYR A 330 21.35 2.31 0.10
CA TYR A 330 20.18 2.99 0.66
C TYR A 330 19.72 2.25 1.93
N ASP A 331 20.17 2.75 3.08
CA ASP A 331 19.83 2.25 4.40
C ASP A 331 19.58 3.43 5.35
N ARG A 332 18.33 3.57 5.78
CA ARG A 332 17.83 4.69 6.59
C ARG A 332 17.36 4.24 7.96
N LEU A 333 17.82 3.08 8.45
CA LEU A 333 17.45 2.57 9.76
C LEU A 333 17.81 3.56 10.88
N ASN A 334 19.00 4.16 10.83
CA ASN A 334 19.39 5.15 11.84
C ASN A 334 18.48 6.39 11.81
N GLU A 335 18.03 6.82 10.64
CA GLU A 335 17.10 7.95 10.51
C GLU A 335 15.77 7.63 11.19
N LEU A 336 15.22 6.42 10.98
CA LEU A 336 14.03 5.94 11.68
C LEU A 336 14.23 5.94 13.20
N LEU A 337 15.35 5.40 13.70
CA LEU A 337 15.62 5.30 15.13
C LEU A 337 15.68 6.69 15.82
N GLU A 338 16.13 7.72 15.10
CA GLU A 338 16.15 9.09 15.61
C GLU A 338 14.74 9.66 15.84
N ILE A 339 13.76 9.30 15.00
CA ILE A 339 12.40 9.89 15.03
C ILE A 339 11.32 9.00 15.66
N ALA A 340 11.58 7.69 15.77
CA ALA A 340 10.61 6.71 16.24
C ALA A 340 10.17 6.94 17.70
N GLY A 341 10.91 7.71 18.49
CA GLY A 341 10.56 8.04 19.87
C GLY A 341 9.61 9.24 20.05
N HIS A 342 9.35 10.01 18.99
CA HIS A 342 8.55 11.25 19.10
C HIS A 342 7.66 11.57 17.89
N VAL A 343 7.78 10.83 16.79
CA VAL A 343 6.85 10.92 15.66
C VAL A 343 5.92 9.71 15.65
N LYS A 344 4.64 9.94 15.96
CA LYS A 344 3.63 8.88 16.03
C LYS A 344 3.27 8.29 14.66
N ASN A 345 2.78 7.05 14.66
CA ASN A 345 2.13 6.40 13.51
C ASN A 345 2.98 6.52 12.24
N ILE A 346 4.19 5.96 12.33
CA ILE A 346 5.12 5.77 11.23
C ILE A 346 5.12 4.30 10.79
N SER A 347 5.30 4.06 9.49
CA SER A 347 5.64 2.77 8.93
C SER A 347 7.12 2.72 8.56
N ALA A 348 7.83 1.69 9.00
CA ALA A 348 9.12 1.29 8.48
C ALA A 348 8.90 0.38 7.26
N LYS A 349 9.11 0.93 6.07
CA LYS A 349 8.78 0.28 4.81
C LYS A 349 10.03 -0.33 4.17
N HIS A 350 9.96 -1.61 3.85
CA HIS A 350 11.05 -2.39 3.28
C HIS A 350 10.68 -2.79 1.85
N GLU A 351 11.36 -2.20 0.88
CA GLU A 351 11.16 -2.49 -0.55
C GLU A 351 12.24 -3.44 -1.11
N GLY A 352 13.42 -3.47 -0.49
CA GLY A 352 14.54 -4.34 -0.82
C GLY A 352 15.13 -5.06 0.39
N GLY A 353 16.15 -5.88 0.15
CA GLY A 353 16.97 -6.48 1.19
C GLY A 353 18.03 -5.53 1.76
N LEU A 354 18.84 -6.04 2.68
CA LEU A 354 20.01 -5.32 3.20
C LEU A 354 20.98 -5.02 2.05
N PRO A 355 21.47 -3.77 1.89
CA PRO A 355 22.32 -3.42 0.75
C PRO A 355 23.55 -4.31 0.57
N GLU A 356 24.19 -4.71 1.67
CA GLU A 356 25.36 -5.59 1.67
C GLU A 356 25.05 -7.03 1.22
N ILE A 357 23.82 -7.51 1.42
CA ILE A 357 23.37 -8.82 0.97
C ILE A 357 22.94 -8.74 -0.49
N GLU A 358 22.09 -7.77 -0.82
CA GLU A 358 21.59 -7.52 -2.17
C GLU A 358 22.73 -7.35 -3.17
N ALA A 359 23.80 -6.63 -2.80
CA ALA A 359 24.99 -6.45 -3.65
C ALA A 359 25.72 -7.76 -4.02
N THR A 360 25.48 -8.84 -3.28
CA THR A 360 26.08 -10.17 -3.52
C THR A 360 25.15 -11.14 -4.24
N ARG A 361 23.87 -10.79 -4.42
CA ARG A 361 22.89 -11.63 -5.10
C ARG A 361 23.25 -11.77 -6.58
N GLU A 362 23.11 -12.98 -7.12
CA GLU A 362 23.18 -13.21 -8.57
C GLU A 362 22.11 -12.39 -9.30
N HIS A 363 20.95 -12.23 -8.67
CA HIS A 363 19.83 -11.45 -9.13
C HIS A 363 19.44 -10.44 -8.05
N PRO A 364 20.07 -9.25 -8.01
CA PRO A 364 19.69 -8.20 -7.08
C PRO A 364 18.34 -7.62 -7.47
N SER A 365 17.57 -7.16 -6.49
CA SER A 365 16.21 -6.64 -6.68
C SER A 365 16.19 -5.40 -7.59
N ASP A 366 15.13 -5.29 -8.39
CA ASP A 366 14.89 -4.17 -9.28
C ASP A 366 13.42 -3.77 -9.22
N ILE A 367 13.14 -2.48 -8.93
CA ILE A 367 11.76 -1.98 -8.85
C ILE A 367 10.98 -2.22 -10.15
N LEU A 368 11.66 -2.30 -11.30
CA LEU A 368 11.02 -2.47 -12.60
C LEU A 368 10.42 -3.88 -12.77
N GLU A 369 10.86 -4.86 -11.98
CA GLU A 369 10.34 -6.23 -12.03
C GLU A 369 8.90 -6.33 -11.51
N TYR A 370 8.42 -5.30 -10.82
CA TYR A 370 7.02 -5.18 -10.38
C TYR A 370 6.03 -5.03 -11.54
N PHE A 371 6.54 -4.75 -12.73
CA PHE A 371 5.76 -4.57 -13.96
C PHE A 371 5.83 -5.77 -14.90
N ILE A 372 6.54 -6.84 -14.52
CA ILE A 372 6.63 -8.06 -15.33
C ILE A 372 5.43 -8.96 -15.05
N ALA A 373 4.77 -9.43 -16.11
CA ALA A 373 3.68 -10.39 -15.99
C ALA A 373 4.17 -11.74 -15.45
N LYS A 374 3.34 -12.44 -14.67
CA LYS A 374 3.68 -13.74 -14.06
C LYS A 374 4.16 -14.75 -15.11
N LYS A 375 3.50 -14.79 -16.27
CA LYS A 375 3.88 -15.70 -17.36
C LYS A 375 5.32 -15.49 -17.83
N ASP A 376 5.79 -14.23 -17.85
CA ASP A 376 7.12 -13.87 -18.34
C ASP A 376 8.17 -14.11 -17.24
N ILE A 377 7.81 -13.91 -15.97
CA ILE A 377 8.62 -14.33 -14.80
C ILE A 377 8.88 -15.83 -14.87
N LEU A 378 7.84 -16.63 -15.14
CA LEU A 378 7.96 -18.10 -15.25
C LEU A 378 8.77 -18.52 -16.47
N ALA A 379 8.53 -17.92 -17.64
CA ALA A 379 9.27 -18.22 -18.86
C ALA A 379 10.77 -17.91 -18.74
N GLN A 380 11.13 -16.87 -17.99
CA GLN A 380 12.52 -16.48 -17.72
C GLN A 380 13.15 -17.25 -16.55
N GLY A 381 12.40 -18.09 -15.85
CA GLY A 381 12.90 -18.81 -14.67
C GLY A 381 13.23 -17.90 -13.48
N LEU A 382 12.62 -16.72 -13.40
CA LEU A 382 12.93 -15.70 -12.38
C LEU A 382 12.24 -15.96 -11.04
N MET A 383 11.19 -16.78 -10.99
CA MET A 383 10.35 -16.92 -9.80
C MET A 383 11.15 -17.24 -8.52
N SER A 384 12.11 -18.17 -8.57
CA SER A 384 12.92 -18.52 -7.40
C SER A 384 13.82 -17.37 -6.93
N LYS A 385 14.39 -16.61 -7.88
CA LYS A 385 15.21 -15.43 -7.61
C LYS A 385 14.39 -14.33 -6.95
N LEU A 386 13.20 -14.06 -7.47
CA LEU A 386 12.27 -13.08 -6.91
C LEU A 386 11.75 -13.49 -5.52
N THR A 387 11.51 -14.79 -5.28
CA THR A 387 11.19 -15.29 -3.93
C THR A 387 12.33 -14.99 -2.95
N ILE A 388 13.59 -15.16 -3.36
CA ILE A 388 14.74 -14.84 -2.52
C ILE A 388 14.79 -13.33 -2.22
N ASN A 389 14.64 -12.47 -3.25
CA ASN A 389 14.60 -11.03 -3.02
C ASN A 389 13.45 -10.63 -2.08
N TYR A 390 12.30 -11.31 -2.15
CA TYR A 390 11.19 -11.09 -1.21
C TYR A 390 11.58 -11.45 0.23
N LEU A 391 12.19 -12.63 0.44
CA LEU A 391 12.60 -13.07 1.77
C LEU A 391 13.73 -12.21 2.37
N ASP A 392 14.56 -11.59 1.53
CA ASP A 392 15.57 -10.61 1.99
C ASP A 392 14.95 -9.34 2.57
N LYS A 393 13.72 -8.99 2.13
CA LYS A 393 12.96 -7.89 2.76
C LYS A 393 12.56 -8.26 4.18
N HIS A 394 12.17 -9.51 4.43
CA HIS A 394 11.88 -9.98 5.79
C HIS A 394 13.13 -9.92 6.68
N ASP A 395 14.31 -10.29 6.17
CA ASP A 395 15.56 -10.13 6.93
C ASP A 395 15.81 -8.66 7.30
N SER A 396 15.45 -7.73 6.41
CA SER A 396 15.51 -6.29 6.68
C SER A 396 14.47 -5.83 7.69
N VAL A 397 13.25 -6.36 7.64
CA VAL A 397 12.21 -6.14 8.66
C VAL A 397 12.70 -6.59 10.02
N ASN A 398 13.28 -7.79 10.12
CA ASN A 398 13.75 -8.35 11.38
C ASN A 398 14.97 -7.60 11.95
N ARG A 399 15.77 -6.97 11.10
CA ARG A 399 16.84 -6.04 11.56
C ARG A 399 16.26 -4.74 12.13
N THR A 400 15.17 -4.25 11.54
CA THR A 400 14.51 -3.01 11.96
C THR A 400 13.73 -3.18 13.26
N ALA A 401 13.10 -4.34 13.44
CA ALA A 401 12.43 -4.77 14.67
C ALA A 401 13.42 -4.87 15.85
#